data_AF-A0A376VJT0-F1
#
_entry.id   AF-A0A376VJT0-F1
#
_cell.length_a   1.000
_cell.length_b   1.000
_cell.length_c   1.000
_cell.angle_alpha   90.00
_cell.angle_beta   90.00
_cell.angle_gamma   90.00
#
_symmetry.space_group_name_H-M   'P 1'
#
loop_
_entity.id
_entity.type
_entity.pdbx_description
1 polymer ?
#
loop_
_entity_poly.entity_id
_entity_poly.type
_entity_poly.pdbx_seq_one_letter_code
_entity_poly.pdbx_strand_id
1 'polypeptide(L)'
;MDWAKATIRSGKTVAVNTAGELVVPNGSIGFRWGEKGKWNLESIAAGTETELSLTLLGQHDAVAGVAFPYFGGIENPHFRSVKHNPVLVRQLPVKNLTLADGSTCPVVSVYDLVLANYGLDRGLEDENSAKDYAEIKPYTPAWGEQITGVPRQYIETIAREFADTAHKTHGRSMIILGAGVNHWYHMDMNYRGMINMLIFCGCVGQSGGGWAHYVGQEKLRPQTGWLPLAFALDWNRPPRQMNSTSFFYNHSANGAMKKSLLRSYFHRSPMPVSTAVI
;
A
#
# COMPACT_ATOMS: atom_id res chain seq x y z
N MET A 1 2.96 -8.98 -28.43
CA MET A 1 2.89 -7.61 -27.89
C MET A 1 4.21 -7.34 -27.18
N ASP A 2 4.85 -6.18 -27.40
CA ASP A 2 6.14 -5.85 -26.79
C ASP A 2 5.91 -5.31 -25.37
N TRP A 3 5.75 -6.23 -24.40
CA TRP A 3 5.22 -5.95 -23.05
C TRP A 3 6.01 -4.91 -22.25
N ALA A 4 7.31 -4.78 -22.50
CA ALA A 4 8.16 -3.82 -21.79
C ALA A 4 8.05 -2.38 -22.32
N LYS A 5 7.44 -2.15 -23.50
CA LYS A 5 7.04 -0.78 -23.90
C LYS A 5 5.76 -0.32 -23.19
N ALA A 6 4.99 -1.25 -22.61
CA ALA A 6 3.64 -0.98 -22.09
C ALA A 6 3.58 -0.49 -20.64
N THR A 7 4.66 -0.56 -19.85
CA THR A 7 4.52 -0.43 -18.39
C THR A 7 5.07 0.86 -17.78
N ILE A 8 6.37 1.11 -17.85
CA ILE A 8 6.98 2.21 -17.07
C ILE A 8 6.88 3.56 -17.80
N ARG A 9 7.09 3.60 -19.12
CA ARG A 9 7.03 4.86 -19.89
C ARG A 9 5.62 5.33 -20.22
N SER A 10 4.66 4.42 -20.28
CA SER A 10 3.26 4.70 -20.63
C SER A 10 2.34 4.84 -19.42
N GLY A 11 2.78 4.50 -18.20
CA GLY A 11 1.95 4.58 -16.99
C GLY A 11 0.79 3.58 -16.96
N LYS A 12 0.94 2.42 -17.61
CA LYS A 12 -0.09 1.38 -17.66
C LYS A 12 0.41 0.11 -16.95
N THR A 13 -0.27 -0.30 -15.89
CA THR A 13 0.11 -1.50 -15.14
C THR A 13 -0.28 -2.76 -15.91
N VAL A 14 0.52 -3.82 -15.79
CA VAL A 14 0.22 -5.16 -16.32
C VAL A 14 -0.30 -6.02 -15.16
N ALA A 15 -1.08 -7.04 -15.47
CA ALA A 15 -1.51 -8.09 -14.57
C ALA A 15 -1.53 -9.45 -15.31
N VAL A 16 -1.79 -10.53 -14.59
CA VAL A 16 -2.05 -11.86 -15.17
C VAL A 16 -3.56 -12.14 -15.11
N ASN A 17 -4.16 -12.64 -16.19
CA ASN A 17 -5.56 -13.07 -16.17
C ASN A 17 -5.71 -14.51 -15.64
N THR A 18 -6.95 -15.00 -15.47
CA THR A 18 -7.21 -16.37 -14.99
C THR A 18 -6.75 -17.47 -15.95
N ALA A 19 -6.51 -17.14 -17.23
CA ALA A 19 -5.90 -18.05 -18.22
C ALA A 19 -4.37 -18.07 -18.16
N GLY A 20 -3.74 -17.28 -17.27
CA GLY A 20 -2.29 -17.21 -17.10
C GLY A 20 -1.57 -16.27 -18.09
N GLU A 21 -2.34 -15.49 -18.86
CA GLU A 21 -1.85 -14.56 -19.87
C GLU A 21 -1.57 -13.18 -19.26
N LEU A 22 -0.56 -12.48 -19.79
CA LEU A 22 -0.29 -11.09 -19.45
C LEU A 22 -1.33 -10.19 -20.10
N VAL A 23 -1.85 -9.22 -19.34
CA VAL A 23 -2.84 -8.25 -19.82
C VAL A 23 -2.57 -6.85 -19.27
N VAL A 24 -3.01 -5.83 -20.00
CA VAL A 24 -3.05 -4.43 -19.53
C VAL A 24 -4.52 -4.06 -19.30
N PRO A 25 -5.04 -4.15 -18.07
CA PRO A 25 -6.42 -3.77 -17.79
C PRO A 25 -6.63 -2.27 -17.96
N ASN A 26 -7.87 -1.89 -18.27
CA ASN A 26 -8.32 -0.51 -18.25
C ASN A 26 -8.08 0.16 -16.86
N GLY A 27 -8.12 1.49 -16.84
CA GLY A 27 -8.14 2.28 -15.59
C GLY A 27 -6.80 2.77 -15.07
N SER A 28 -5.68 2.19 -15.51
CA SER A 28 -4.35 2.72 -15.19
C SER A 28 -4.15 4.16 -15.69
N ILE A 29 -3.31 4.94 -15.00
CA ILE A 29 -3.20 6.40 -15.22
C ILE A 29 -2.79 6.76 -16.65
N GLY A 30 -2.07 5.87 -17.34
CA GLY A 30 -1.70 6.01 -18.75
C GLY A 30 -2.89 6.10 -19.71
N PHE A 31 -4.07 5.60 -19.33
CA PHE A 31 -5.29 5.72 -20.13
C PHE A 31 -6.04 7.03 -19.91
N ARG A 32 -5.66 7.83 -18.90
CA ARG A 32 -6.34 9.08 -18.56
C ARG A 32 -6.07 10.21 -19.56
N TRP A 33 -4.89 10.19 -20.18
CA TRP A 33 -4.39 11.26 -21.04
C TRP A 33 -3.93 10.69 -22.38
N GLY A 34 -3.99 11.48 -23.46
CA GLY A 34 -3.54 11.07 -24.79
C GLY A 34 -4.50 10.12 -25.54
N GLU A 35 -5.36 9.40 -24.83
CA GLU A 35 -6.47 8.62 -25.39
C GLU A 35 -7.76 8.81 -24.56
N LYS A 36 -8.88 8.22 -24.99
CA LYS A 36 -10.18 8.29 -24.29
C LYS A 36 -10.87 6.93 -24.27
N GLY A 37 -11.82 6.77 -23.36
CA GLY A 37 -12.72 5.61 -23.29
C GLY A 37 -12.20 4.41 -22.49
N LYS A 38 -10.93 4.41 -22.06
CA LYS A 38 -10.32 3.28 -21.31
C LYS A 38 -9.90 3.63 -19.87
N TRP A 39 -10.12 4.88 -19.44
CA TRP A 39 -9.88 5.29 -18.05
C TRP A 39 -11.14 5.06 -17.21
N ASN A 40 -11.45 3.79 -16.97
CA ASN A 40 -12.55 3.29 -16.17
C ASN A 40 -12.10 2.01 -15.42
N LEU A 41 -12.94 1.50 -14.51
CA LEU A 41 -12.66 0.27 -13.76
C LEU A 41 -13.43 -0.94 -14.29
N GLU A 42 -13.83 -0.91 -15.56
CA GLU A 42 -14.43 -2.08 -16.20
C GLU A 42 -13.39 -3.19 -16.32
N SER A 43 -13.81 -4.44 -16.12
CA SER A 43 -12.97 -5.64 -16.24
C SER A 43 -12.66 -5.95 -17.71
N ILE A 44 -12.00 -5.03 -18.39
CA ILE A 44 -11.68 -5.09 -19.82
C ILE A 44 -10.18 -4.90 -20.00
N ALA A 45 -9.57 -5.77 -20.81
CA ALA A 45 -8.23 -5.59 -21.34
C ALA A 45 -8.27 -5.72 -22.86
N ALA A 46 -7.66 -4.76 -23.58
CA ALA A 46 -7.62 -4.72 -25.05
C ALA A 46 -9.00 -4.87 -25.75
N GLY A 47 -10.10 -4.48 -25.09
CA GLY A 47 -11.46 -4.59 -25.65
C GLY A 47 -12.18 -5.91 -25.36
N THR A 48 -11.56 -6.81 -24.60
CA THR A 48 -12.14 -8.09 -24.20
C THR A 48 -12.38 -8.12 -22.70
N GLU A 49 -13.52 -8.65 -22.27
CA GLU A 49 -13.79 -8.92 -20.86
C GLU A 49 -12.71 -9.85 -20.29
N THR A 50 -12.13 -9.48 -19.15
CA THR A 50 -10.95 -10.13 -18.61
C THR A 50 -11.05 -10.21 -17.09
N GLU A 51 -10.98 -11.43 -16.56
CA GLU A 51 -10.86 -11.67 -15.13
C GLU A 51 -9.39 -11.72 -14.72
N LEU A 52 -8.99 -10.90 -13.75
CA LEU A 52 -7.62 -10.82 -13.27
C LEU A 52 -7.36 -11.88 -12.20
N SER A 53 -6.21 -12.54 -12.26
CA SER A 53 -5.72 -13.38 -11.18
C SER A 53 -5.03 -12.53 -10.13
N LEU A 54 -5.39 -12.74 -8.86
CA LEU A 54 -4.75 -12.05 -7.74
C LEU A 54 -3.37 -12.62 -7.43
N THR A 55 -3.22 -13.95 -7.46
CA THR A 55 -2.03 -14.66 -6.97
C THR A 55 -1.35 -15.45 -8.07
N LEU A 56 -0.03 -15.54 -8.01
CA LEU A 56 0.76 -16.45 -8.86
C LEU A 56 0.93 -17.83 -8.22
N LEU A 57 0.48 -18.05 -6.98
CA LEU A 57 0.51 -19.37 -6.36
C LEU A 57 -0.31 -20.37 -7.18
N GLY A 58 0.26 -21.53 -7.48
CA GLY A 58 -0.34 -22.53 -8.37
C GLY A 58 -0.11 -22.30 -9.88
N GLN A 59 0.47 -21.15 -10.27
CA GLN A 59 0.78 -20.80 -11.67
C GLN A 59 2.15 -20.10 -11.82
N HIS A 60 3.05 -20.33 -10.87
CA HIS A 60 4.39 -19.74 -10.81
C HIS A 60 5.43 -20.67 -11.42
N ASP A 61 6.53 -20.08 -11.90
CA ASP A 61 7.66 -20.81 -12.47
C ASP A 61 8.67 -21.21 -11.40
N ALA A 62 8.77 -20.41 -10.33
CA ALA A 62 9.70 -20.61 -9.23
C ALA A 62 9.20 -19.96 -7.94
N VAL A 63 9.89 -20.26 -6.83
CA VAL A 63 9.76 -19.55 -5.57
C VAL A 63 11.02 -18.72 -5.35
N ALA A 64 10.87 -17.46 -4.97
CA ALA A 64 11.99 -16.56 -4.72
C ALA A 64 11.88 -15.83 -3.38
N GLY A 65 13.03 -15.64 -2.75
CA GLY A 65 13.16 -14.85 -1.52
C GLY A 65 13.09 -13.35 -1.82
N VAL A 66 12.13 -12.64 -1.22
CA VAL A 66 11.99 -11.18 -1.32
C VAL A 66 12.23 -10.55 0.05
N ALA A 67 13.03 -9.49 0.08
CA ALA A 67 13.39 -8.78 1.30
C ALA A 67 12.33 -7.73 1.69
N PHE A 68 11.79 -7.86 2.90
CA PHE A 68 10.89 -6.89 3.52
C PHE A 68 11.57 -6.19 4.70
N PRO A 69 11.47 -4.85 4.81
CA PRO A 69 12.03 -4.14 5.94
C PRO A 69 11.17 -4.35 7.19
N TYR A 70 11.82 -4.55 8.33
CA TYR A 70 11.16 -4.69 9.63
C TYR A 70 11.69 -3.70 10.65
N PHE A 71 10.80 -2.82 11.11
CA PHE A 71 11.13 -1.74 12.05
C PHE A 71 10.61 -1.99 13.47
N GLY A 72 9.77 -3.01 13.68
CA GLY A 72 9.17 -3.31 15.00
C GLY A 72 10.17 -3.76 16.06
N GLY A 73 11.40 -4.08 15.66
CA GLY A 73 12.51 -4.43 16.55
C GLY A 73 13.43 -3.26 16.91
N ILE A 74 13.14 -2.04 16.44
CA ILE A 74 13.91 -0.85 16.84
C ILE A 74 13.53 -0.48 18.27
N GLU A 75 14.49 -0.60 19.18
CA GLU A 75 14.30 -0.26 20.58
C GLU A 75 14.04 1.25 20.76
N ASN A 76 13.11 1.57 21.65
CA ASN A 76 12.80 2.93 22.06
C ASN A 76 12.60 2.97 23.58
N PRO A 77 13.10 3.99 24.31
CA PRO A 77 12.94 4.08 25.77
C PRO A 77 11.48 4.09 26.26
N HIS A 78 10.53 4.46 25.40
CA HIS A 78 9.14 4.73 25.77
C HIS A 78 8.12 3.82 25.06
N PHE A 79 8.57 2.99 24.11
CA PHE A 79 7.71 2.08 23.36
C PHE A 79 8.28 0.68 23.39
N ARG A 80 7.38 -0.31 23.48
CA ARG A 80 7.75 -1.72 23.41
C ARG A 80 8.25 -2.03 21.99
N SER A 81 9.15 -3.00 21.89
CA SER A 81 9.67 -3.50 20.62
C SER A 81 9.70 -5.02 20.66
N VAL A 82 9.64 -5.64 19.48
CA VAL A 82 9.75 -7.09 19.32
C VAL A 82 10.95 -7.37 18.43
N LYS A 83 12.02 -7.89 19.03
CA LYS A 83 13.28 -8.14 18.33
C LYS A 83 13.09 -9.15 17.20
N HIS A 84 13.61 -8.80 16.01
CA HIS A 84 13.69 -9.67 14.85
C HIS A 84 14.80 -9.18 13.92
N ASN A 85 15.16 -9.95 12.91
CA ASN A 85 16.00 -9.48 11.81
C ASN A 85 15.37 -8.22 11.16
N PRO A 86 16.15 -7.15 10.91
CA PRO A 86 15.66 -5.91 10.31
C PRO A 86 15.25 -6.07 8.84
N VAL A 87 15.66 -7.18 8.22
CA VAL A 87 15.24 -7.62 6.89
C VAL A 87 14.64 -9.01 7.03
N LEU A 88 13.39 -9.16 6.61
CA LEU A 88 12.66 -10.42 6.56
C LEU A 88 12.71 -10.93 5.12
N VAL A 89 13.36 -12.06 4.88
CA VAL A 89 13.29 -12.72 3.57
C VAL A 89 12.05 -13.60 3.55
N ARG A 90 11.11 -13.28 2.67
CA ARG A 90 9.83 -14.00 2.50
C ARG A 90 9.87 -14.82 1.23
N GLN A 91 9.27 -16.00 1.23
CA GLN A 91 9.18 -16.84 0.03
C GLN A 91 7.91 -16.48 -0.76
N LEU A 92 8.07 -16.11 -2.03
CA LEU A 92 6.96 -15.72 -2.90
C LEU A 92 6.94 -16.52 -4.21
N PRO A 93 5.73 -16.80 -4.74
CA PRO A 93 5.58 -17.41 -6.05
C PRO A 93 5.90 -16.36 -7.13
N VAL A 94 6.83 -16.67 -8.03
CA VAL A 94 7.26 -15.75 -9.09
C VAL A 94 7.07 -16.32 -10.48
N LYS A 95 6.81 -15.44 -11.45
CA LYS A 95 6.81 -15.76 -12.88
C LYS A 95 7.99 -15.08 -13.54
N ASN A 96 8.68 -15.75 -14.44
CA ASN A 96 9.83 -15.20 -15.15
C ASN A 96 9.39 -14.59 -16.47
N LEU A 97 9.56 -13.28 -16.63
CA LEU A 97 9.20 -12.57 -17.85
C LEU A 97 10.44 -12.20 -18.66
N THR A 98 10.41 -12.47 -19.96
CA THR A 98 11.37 -11.89 -20.90
C THR A 98 10.97 -10.45 -21.23
N LEU A 99 11.83 -9.51 -20.89
CA LEU A 99 11.67 -8.08 -21.16
C LEU A 99 12.01 -7.74 -22.62
N ALA A 100 11.71 -6.51 -23.05
CA ALA A 100 11.89 -6.05 -24.43
C ALA A 100 13.36 -6.02 -24.86
N ASP A 101 14.28 -5.88 -23.91
CA ASP A 101 15.72 -5.93 -24.15
C ASP A 101 16.28 -7.36 -24.20
N GLY A 102 15.39 -8.36 -24.09
CA GLY A 102 15.75 -9.79 -24.07
C GLY A 102 16.19 -10.32 -22.71
N SER A 103 16.31 -9.48 -21.69
CA SER A 103 16.63 -9.93 -20.33
C SER A 103 15.44 -10.63 -19.67
N THR A 104 15.71 -11.53 -18.73
CA THR A 104 14.68 -12.19 -17.92
C THR A 104 14.55 -11.51 -16.57
N CYS A 105 13.33 -11.25 -16.13
CA CYS A 105 13.02 -10.63 -14.83
C CYS A 105 11.96 -11.43 -14.08
N PRO A 106 12.22 -11.85 -12.82
CA PRO A 106 11.19 -12.43 -11.98
C PRO A 106 10.20 -11.35 -11.53
N VAL A 107 8.91 -11.65 -11.67
CA VAL A 107 7.82 -10.78 -11.23
C VAL A 107 6.91 -11.49 -10.24
N VAL A 108 6.28 -10.69 -9.39
CA VAL A 108 5.34 -11.14 -8.37
C VAL A 108 4.12 -10.22 -8.32
N SER A 109 2.97 -10.74 -7.91
CA SER A 109 1.78 -9.92 -7.75
C SER A 109 1.82 -9.06 -6.49
N VAL A 110 1.16 -7.90 -6.52
CA VAL A 110 0.95 -7.08 -5.31
C VAL A 110 0.24 -7.88 -4.20
N TYR A 111 -0.72 -8.73 -4.56
CA TYR A 111 -1.46 -9.54 -3.60
C TYR A 111 -0.53 -10.51 -2.85
N ASP A 112 0.36 -11.19 -3.57
CA ASP A 112 1.34 -12.10 -2.97
C ASP A 112 2.32 -11.35 -2.05
N LEU A 113 2.78 -10.16 -2.49
CA LEU A 113 3.60 -9.27 -1.66
C LEU A 113 2.89 -8.84 -0.38
N VAL A 114 1.60 -8.53 -0.45
CA VAL A 114 0.80 -8.13 0.71
C VAL A 114 0.67 -9.30 1.69
N LEU A 115 0.30 -10.49 1.23
CA LEU A 115 0.16 -11.65 2.13
C LEU A 115 1.50 -12.05 2.77
N ALA A 116 2.60 -11.99 2.02
CA ALA A 116 3.95 -12.22 2.54
C ALA A 116 4.36 -11.14 3.57
N ASN A 117 4.03 -9.87 3.32
CA ASN A 117 4.29 -8.79 4.28
C ASN A 117 3.54 -8.99 5.60
N TYR A 118 2.27 -9.46 5.54
CA TYR A 118 1.48 -9.82 6.72
C TYR A 118 1.89 -11.17 7.34
N GLY A 119 2.85 -11.88 6.72
CA GLY A 119 3.45 -13.09 7.25
C GLY A 119 2.53 -14.31 7.26
N LEU A 120 1.61 -14.42 6.28
CA LEU A 120 0.75 -15.60 6.19
C LEU A 120 1.48 -16.78 5.57
N ASP A 121 1.45 -17.95 6.23
CA ASP A 121 1.93 -19.20 5.64
C ASP A 121 1.01 -19.63 4.49
N ARG A 122 1.62 -19.97 3.36
CA ARG A 122 0.93 -20.38 2.12
C ARG A 122 1.52 -21.66 1.53
N GLY A 123 2.28 -22.42 2.33
CA GLY A 123 2.89 -23.68 1.90
C GLY A 123 4.15 -23.50 1.03
N LEU A 124 4.84 -22.37 1.16
CA LEU A 124 6.08 -22.05 0.44
C LEU A 124 7.34 -22.18 1.31
N GLU A 125 7.22 -22.84 2.46
CA GLU A 125 8.32 -23.07 3.42
C GLU A 125 8.97 -21.75 3.91
N ASP A 126 8.17 -20.69 4.09
CA ASP A 126 8.65 -19.41 4.65
C ASP A 126 8.77 -19.47 6.18
N GLU A 127 10.00 -19.60 6.68
CA GLU A 127 10.30 -19.60 8.13
C GLU A 127 9.85 -18.33 8.86
N ASN A 128 9.70 -17.20 8.16
CA ASN A 128 9.25 -15.95 8.77
C ASN A 128 7.72 -15.87 8.85
N SER A 129 7.00 -16.77 8.18
CA SER A 129 5.53 -16.82 8.20
C SER A 129 5.01 -17.41 9.51
N ALA A 130 3.75 -17.10 9.83
CA ALA A 130 3.06 -17.57 11.00
C ALA A 130 2.08 -18.67 10.62
N LYS A 131 2.07 -19.75 11.40
CA LYS A 131 1.07 -20.84 11.26
C LYS A 131 -0.09 -20.70 12.22
N ASP A 132 0.09 -19.89 13.26
CA ASP A 132 -0.89 -19.67 14.32
C ASP A 132 -0.81 -18.22 14.84
N TYR A 133 -1.92 -17.70 15.33
CA TYR A 133 -1.99 -16.33 15.89
C TYR A 133 -1.19 -16.14 17.17
N ALA A 134 -0.90 -17.23 17.89
CA ALA A 134 -0.10 -17.24 19.11
C ALA A 134 1.41 -17.16 18.86
N GLU A 135 1.87 -17.42 17.63
CA GLU A 135 3.29 -17.32 17.27
C GLU A 135 3.73 -15.85 17.25
N ILE A 136 4.86 -15.54 17.89
CA ILE A 136 5.42 -14.18 17.88
C ILE A 136 6.20 -13.98 16.57
N LYS A 137 5.45 -13.82 15.49
CA LYS A 137 5.95 -13.45 14.16
C LYS A 137 5.45 -12.05 13.79
N PRO A 138 6.21 -11.26 13.00
CA PRO A 138 5.82 -9.91 12.63
C PRO A 138 4.36 -9.82 12.16
N TYR A 139 3.59 -8.94 12.81
CA TYR A 139 2.19 -8.60 12.50
C TYR A 139 1.11 -9.66 12.86
N THR A 140 1.46 -10.71 13.60
CA THR A 140 0.49 -11.60 14.26
C THR A 140 -0.22 -10.92 15.44
N PRO A 141 -1.37 -11.45 15.92
CA PRO A 141 -1.98 -11.01 17.16
C PRO A 141 -1.05 -11.08 18.38
N ALA A 142 -0.25 -12.15 18.53
CA ALA A 142 0.74 -12.25 19.61
C ALA A 142 1.84 -11.19 19.52
N TRP A 143 2.31 -10.88 18.30
CA TRP A 143 3.23 -9.76 18.08
C TRP A 143 2.57 -8.41 18.41
N GLY A 144 1.31 -8.22 18.00
CA GLY A 144 0.54 -7.00 18.25
C GLY A 144 0.32 -6.75 19.74
N GLU A 145 0.08 -7.80 20.53
CA GLU A 145 -0.02 -7.72 21.99
C GLU A 145 1.28 -7.23 22.63
N GLN A 146 2.44 -7.71 22.17
CA GLN A 146 3.73 -7.24 22.70
C GLN A 146 4.00 -5.78 22.36
N ILE A 147 3.68 -5.34 21.13
CA ILE A 147 3.90 -3.96 20.70
C ILE A 147 2.94 -2.99 21.39
N THR A 148 1.64 -3.31 21.38
CA THR A 148 0.58 -2.35 21.77
C THR A 148 0.13 -2.51 23.22
N GLY A 149 0.33 -3.69 23.80
CA GLY A 149 -0.25 -4.07 25.10
C GLY A 149 -1.73 -4.42 25.06
N VAL A 150 -2.37 -4.41 23.89
CA VAL A 150 -3.76 -4.88 23.73
C VAL A 150 -3.74 -6.41 23.72
N PRO A 151 -4.52 -7.09 24.60
CA PRO A 151 -4.61 -8.54 24.60
C PRO A 151 -4.98 -9.10 23.22
N ARG A 152 -4.24 -10.11 22.74
CA ARG A 152 -4.41 -10.70 21.39
C ARG A 152 -5.82 -11.21 21.14
N GLN A 153 -6.49 -11.71 22.18
CA GLN A 153 -7.89 -12.14 22.10
C GLN A 153 -8.82 -11.02 21.61
N TYR A 154 -8.57 -9.76 21.98
CA TYR A 154 -9.39 -8.64 21.51
C TYR A 154 -9.03 -8.25 20.08
N ILE A 155 -7.75 -8.33 19.72
CA ILE A 155 -7.31 -8.11 18.32
C ILE A 155 -8.01 -9.11 17.40
N GLU A 156 -7.99 -10.39 17.77
CA GLU A 156 -8.62 -11.48 17.02
C GLU A 156 -10.14 -11.34 16.94
N THR A 157 -10.82 -11.15 18.08
CA THR A 157 -12.28 -11.04 18.12
C THR A 157 -12.78 -9.85 17.31
N ILE A 158 -12.20 -8.66 17.51
CA ILE A 158 -12.65 -7.46 16.80
C ILE A 158 -12.34 -7.54 15.31
N ALA A 159 -11.19 -8.10 14.91
CA ALA A 159 -10.89 -8.30 13.50
C ALA A 159 -11.90 -9.24 12.83
N ARG A 160 -12.26 -10.34 13.49
CA ARG A 160 -13.26 -11.30 12.98
C ARG A 160 -14.64 -10.67 12.91
N GLU A 161 -15.11 -10.02 13.96
CA GLU A 161 -16.44 -9.38 13.99
C GLU A 161 -16.56 -8.24 12.97
N PHE A 162 -15.50 -7.45 12.80
CA PHE A 162 -15.45 -6.39 11.80
C PHE A 162 -15.57 -6.94 10.38
N ALA A 163 -14.81 -8.00 10.06
CA ALA A 163 -14.84 -8.65 8.76
C ALA A 163 -16.16 -9.40 8.51
N ASP A 164 -16.69 -10.09 9.52
CA ASP A 164 -17.97 -10.80 9.46
C ASP A 164 -19.14 -9.83 9.24
N THR A 165 -19.15 -8.68 9.93
CA THR A 165 -20.12 -7.62 9.69
C THR A 165 -20.04 -7.12 8.24
N ALA A 166 -18.84 -6.82 7.75
CA ALA A 166 -18.65 -6.37 6.38
C ALA A 166 -19.10 -7.43 5.37
N HIS A 167 -18.77 -8.70 5.59
CA HIS A 167 -19.20 -9.81 4.75
C HIS A 167 -20.74 -9.92 4.68
N LYS A 168 -21.41 -9.97 5.84
CA LYS A 168 -22.88 -10.07 5.94
C LYS A 168 -23.60 -8.88 5.32
N THR A 169 -22.99 -7.71 5.35
CA THR A 169 -23.63 -6.46 4.97
C THR A 169 -23.16 -5.89 3.64
N HIS A 170 -22.27 -6.59 2.94
CA HIS A 170 -21.62 -6.12 1.71
C HIS A 170 -20.87 -4.80 1.91
N GLY A 171 -20.00 -4.76 2.92
CA GLY A 171 -19.05 -3.68 3.16
C GLY A 171 -19.46 -2.66 4.22
N ARG A 172 -20.54 -2.85 5.00
CA ARG A 172 -21.00 -1.86 6.01
C ARG A 172 -20.27 -1.95 7.35
N SER A 173 -18.94 -1.96 7.28
CA SER A 173 -18.05 -1.73 8.41
C SER A 173 -17.24 -0.46 8.15
N MET A 174 -17.09 0.40 9.17
CA MET A 174 -16.49 1.72 9.02
C MET A 174 -15.45 1.97 10.11
N ILE A 175 -14.38 2.68 9.76
CA ILE A 175 -13.42 3.22 10.73
C ILE A 175 -13.49 4.74 10.70
N ILE A 176 -13.90 5.33 11.82
CA ILE A 176 -13.90 6.77 12.06
C ILE A 176 -12.58 7.13 12.74
N LEU A 177 -11.80 8.04 12.14
CA LEU A 177 -10.46 8.37 12.59
C LEU A 177 -10.19 9.88 12.52
N GLY A 178 -9.22 10.35 13.30
CA GLY A 178 -8.83 11.76 13.35
C GLY A 178 -7.38 11.99 13.78
N ALA A 179 -7.11 13.15 14.36
CA ALA A 179 -5.75 13.61 14.69
C ALA A 179 -4.96 12.66 15.61
N GLY A 180 -5.63 11.88 16.47
CA GLY A 180 -4.98 10.95 17.40
C GLY A 180 -4.09 9.89 16.72
N VAL A 181 -4.38 9.54 15.47
CA VAL A 181 -3.57 8.64 14.64
C VAL A 181 -2.86 9.37 13.50
N ASN A 182 -3.35 10.55 13.10
CA ASN A 182 -2.81 11.34 11.99
C ASN A 182 -1.65 12.27 12.34
N HIS A 183 -1.51 12.69 13.61
CA HIS A 183 -0.48 13.65 14.02
C HIS A 183 0.80 12.96 14.54
N TRP A 184 1.00 11.70 14.14
CA TRP A 184 2.24 10.97 14.35
C TRP A 184 3.18 11.15 13.15
N TYR A 185 4.49 11.06 13.38
CA TYR A 185 5.47 11.11 12.28
C TYR A 185 5.22 10.01 11.24
N HIS A 186 4.82 8.81 11.68
CA HIS A 186 4.44 7.67 10.85
C HIS A 186 2.93 7.55 10.67
N MET A 187 2.22 8.68 10.51
CA MET A 187 0.76 8.68 10.32
C MET A 187 0.29 7.89 9.11
N ASP A 188 1.14 7.82 8.08
CA ASP A 188 0.90 7.02 6.88
C ASP A 188 0.80 5.52 7.20
N MET A 189 1.59 5.00 8.14
CA MET A 189 1.52 3.60 8.56
C MET A 189 0.23 3.32 9.32
N ASN A 190 -0.17 4.21 10.22
CA ASN A 190 -1.46 4.11 10.93
C ASN A 190 -2.61 4.07 9.92
N TYR A 191 -2.60 5.00 8.96
CA TYR A 191 -3.65 5.12 7.94
C TYR A 191 -3.70 3.90 7.04
N ARG A 192 -2.56 3.46 6.50
CA ARG A 192 -2.49 2.32 5.59
C ARG A 192 -2.92 1.02 6.28
N GLY A 193 -2.65 0.85 7.57
CA GLY A 193 -3.17 -0.28 8.35
C GLY A 193 -4.70 -0.32 8.36
N MET A 194 -5.35 0.80 8.73
CA MET A 194 -6.81 0.91 8.74
C MET A 194 -7.42 0.83 7.32
N ILE A 195 -6.78 1.46 6.32
CA ILE A 195 -7.22 1.43 4.93
C ILE A 195 -7.17 -0.01 4.38
N ASN A 196 -6.10 -0.77 4.66
CA ASN A 196 -6.01 -2.18 4.25
C ASN A 196 -7.14 -3.01 4.83
N MET A 197 -7.48 -2.85 6.12
CA MET A 197 -8.63 -3.56 6.73
C MET A 197 -9.92 -3.30 5.96
N LEU A 198 -10.18 -2.03 5.62
CA LEU A 198 -11.37 -1.63 4.87
C LEU A 198 -11.37 -2.13 3.42
N ILE A 199 -10.22 -2.15 2.76
CA ILE A 199 -10.08 -2.69 1.40
C ILE A 199 -10.31 -4.20 1.41
N PHE A 200 -9.68 -4.93 2.33
CA PHE A 200 -9.84 -6.39 2.44
C PHE A 200 -11.28 -6.80 2.73
N CYS A 201 -12.04 -5.94 3.41
CA CYS A 201 -13.45 -6.17 3.75
C CYS A 201 -14.43 -5.55 2.73
N GLY A 202 -13.95 -4.96 1.62
CA GLY A 202 -14.82 -4.37 0.60
C GLY A 202 -15.65 -3.16 1.07
N CYS A 203 -15.18 -2.42 2.07
CA CYS A 203 -15.95 -1.37 2.72
C CYS A 203 -15.89 0.00 2.00
N VAL A 204 -14.80 0.27 1.27
CA VAL A 204 -14.59 1.57 0.62
C VAL A 204 -15.55 1.72 -0.56
N GLY A 205 -16.37 2.77 -0.55
CA GLY A 205 -17.36 3.05 -1.59
C GLY A 205 -18.76 2.52 -1.30
N GLN A 206 -18.96 1.81 -0.18
CA GLN A 206 -20.27 1.31 0.24
C GLN A 206 -20.92 2.23 1.29
N SER A 207 -22.22 2.48 1.16
CA SER A 207 -22.97 3.28 2.14
C SER A 207 -23.00 2.58 3.51
N GLY A 208 -22.62 3.28 4.57
CA GLY A 208 -22.47 2.70 5.91
C GLY A 208 -21.12 2.01 6.15
N GLY A 209 -20.21 2.04 5.18
CA GLY A 209 -18.86 1.50 5.29
C GLY A 209 -17.76 2.50 4.90
N GLY A 210 -16.52 2.13 5.19
CA GLY A 210 -15.35 2.78 4.60
C GLY A 210 -14.49 3.60 5.55
N TRP A 211 -13.64 4.44 4.95
CA TRP A 211 -12.65 5.27 5.63
C TRP A 211 -13.24 6.65 5.91
N ALA A 212 -13.49 6.95 7.19
CA ALA A 212 -14.19 8.16 7.61
C ALA A 212 -13.23 9.07 8.42
N HIS A 213 -12.38 9.78 7.70
CA HIS A 213 -11.40 10.71 8.27
C HIS A 213 -12.01 12.08 8.58
N TYR A 214 -11.85 12.52 9.82
CA TYR A 214 -12.30 13.84 10.28
C TYR A 214 -11.18 14.58 11.03
N VAL A 215 -10.83 15.76 10.52
CA VAL A 215 -9.87 16.71 11.10
C VAL A 215 -10.44 18.14 11.03
N GLY A 216 -9.75 19.08 10.36
CA GLY A 216 -10.29 20.39 10.06
C GLY A 216 -11.35 20.38 8.94
N GLN A 217 -11.99 21.52 8.75
CA GLN A 217 -13.06 21.71 7.77
C GLN A 217 -12.50 21.95 6.36
N GLU A 218 -11.94 20.91 5.73
CA GLU A 218 -11.25 21.01 4.43
C GLU A 218 -12.19 21.04 3.22
N LYS A 219 -13.36 20.39 3.33
CA LYS A 219 -14.28 20.16 2.20
C LYS A 219 -15.07 21.41 1.80
N LEU A 220 -14.42 22.33 1.08
CA LEU A 220 -15.08 23.46 0.42
C LEU A 220 -15.89 22.96 -0.78
N ARG A 221 -17.21 22.84 -0.60
CA ARG A 221 -18.11 22.23 -1.60
C ARG A 221 -18.08 22.91 -2.98
N PRO A 222 -18.18 24.25 -3.12
CA PRO A 222 -18.15 24.91 -4.43
C PRO A 222 -16.71 25.15 -4.94
N GLN A 223 -15.87 24.11 -4.93
CA GLN A 223 -14.42 24.21 -5.18
C GLN A 223 -14.07 24.94 -6.49
N THR A 224 -14.69 24.55 -7.62
CA THR A 224 -14.37 25.12 -8.94
C THR A 224 -14.91 26.53 -9.17
N GLY A 225 -15.91 26.96 -8.40
CA GLY A 225 -16.38 28.35 -8.40
C GLY A 225 -15.54 29.26 -7.50
N TRP A 226 -15.07 28.72 -6.38
CA TRP A 226 -14.24 29.47 -5.42
C TRP A 226 -12.78 29.63 -5.89
N LEU A 227 -12.18 28.61 -6.47
CA LEU A 227 -10.78 28.62 -6.92
C LEU A 227 -10.40 29.82 -7.81
N PRO A 228 -11.15 30.16 -8.88
CA PRO A 228 -10.78 31.29 -9.73
C PRO A 228 -10.87 32.62 -8.99
N LEU A 229 -11.87 32.81 -8.13
CA LEU A 229 -12.02 34.00 -7.30
C LEU A 229 -10.87 34.16 -6.29
N ALA A 230 -10.55 33.09 -5.56
CA ALA A 230 -9.56 33.14 -4.48
C ALA A 230 -8.13 33.39 -4.99
N PHE A 231 -7.81 32.92 -6.20
CA PHE A 231 -6.46 32.98 -6.77
C PHE A 231 -6.38 33.82 -8.06
N ALA A 232 -7.40 34.63 -8.35
CA ALA A 232 -7.51 35.49 -9.53
C ALA A 232 -7.24 34.76 -10.86
N LEU A 233 -7.72 33.52 -11.00
CA LEU A 233 -7.45 32.67 -12.18
C LEU A 233 -8.26 33.09 -13.41
N ASP A 234 -9.24 33.95 -13.22
CA ASP A 234 -9.95 34.68 -14.26
C ASP A 234 -9.10 35.81 -14.87
N TRP A 235 -8.10 36.33 -14.13
CA TRP A 235 -7.17 37.36 -14.61
C TRP A 235 -5.81 36.80 -15.03
N ASN A 236 -5.21 35.91 -14.23
CA ASN A 236 -3.85 35.41 -14.45
C ASN A 236 -3.68 33.94 -14.02
N ARG A 237 -2.86 33.18 -14.75
CA ARG A 237 -2.60 31.76 -14.48
C ARG A 237 -1.13 31.41 -14.73
N PRO A 238 -0.47 30.58 -13.89
CA PRO A 238 -0.93 29.98 -12.62
C PRO A 238 -0.68 30.88 -11.39
N PRO A 239 -1.30 30.59 -10.23
CA PRO A 239 -1.00 31.29 -8.99
C PRO A 239 0.28 30.72 -8.33
N ARG A 240 0.76 31.37 -7.26
CA ARG A 240 1.87 30.88 -6.43
C ARG A 240 1.38 30.15 -5.18
N GLN A 241 1.03 28.88 -5.34
CA GLN A 241 0.76 28.00 -4.19
C GLN A 241 2.07 27.61 -3.50
N MET A 242 2.07 27.51 -2.17
CA MET A 242 3.23 27.09 -1.38
C MET A 242 2.81 26.16 -0.25
N ASN A 243 3.51 25.05 -0.05
CA ASN A 243 3.22 24.14 1.06
C ASN A 243 3.85 24.67 2.37
N SER A 244 3.02 25.03 3.33
CA SER A 244 3.45 25.79 4.51
C SER A 244 4.46 25.06 5.40
N THR A 245 4.41 23.72 5.49
CA THR A 245 5.34 22.95 6.34
C THR A 245 6.80 23.17 5.91
N SER A 246 7.09 23.03 4.61
CA SER A 246 8.44 23.28 4.09
C SER A 246 8.82 24.76 4.18
N PHE A 247 7.86 25.67 3.91
CA PHE A 247 8.08 27.11 4.01
C PHE A 247 8.53 27.51 5.42
N PHE A 248 7.78 27.16 6.46
CA PHE A 248 8.13 27.52 7.82
C PHE A 248 9.39 26.79 8.31
N TYR A 249 9.57 25.51 7.95
CA TYR A 249 10.80 24.79 8.29
C TYR A 249 12.06 25.51 7.78
N ASN A 250 12.01 26.02 6.54
CA ASN A 250 13.09 26.77 5.92
C ASN A 250 13.25 28.18 6.53
N HIS A 251 12.16 28.94 6.61
CA HIS A 251 12.21 30.39 6.87
C HIS A 251 12.20 30.76 8.36
N SER A 252 11.83 29.86 9.27
CA SER A 252 11.85 30.13 10.71
C SER A 252 13.14 29.65 11.41
N ALA A 253 14.19 29.33 10.65
CA ALA A 253 15.46 28.77 11.14
C ALA A 253 15.35 27.40 11.88
N ASN A 254 14.21 26.71 11.81
CA ASN A 254 14.06 25.36 12.36
C ASN A 254 15.06 24.36 11.75
N GLY A 255 15.45 24.56 10.48
CA GLY A 255 16.47 23.76 9.80
C GLY A 255 17.89 23.89 10.37
N ALA A 256 18.23 25.02 11.01
CA ALA A 256 19.54 25.20 11.64
C ALA A 256 19.71 24.34 12.90
N MET A 257 18.61 23.94 13.56
CA MET A 257 18.62 23.12 14.77
C MET A 257 18.71 21.60 14.51
N LYS A 258 18.70 21.13 13.24
CA LYS A 258 18.73 19.69 12.91
C LYS A 258 19.81 19.34 11.89
N LYS A 259 21.08 19.27 12.35
CA LYS A 259 22.18 18.66 11.60
C LYS A 259 22.31 17.13 11.77
N SER A 260 21.47 16.44 12.55
CA SER A 260 21.74 15.04 12.96
C SER A 260 20.79 13.93 12.48
N LEU A 261 19.63 14.22 11.86
CA LEU A 261 18.61 13.17 11.62
C LEU A 261 18.74 12.40 10.29
N LEU A 262 19.25 13.02 9.22
CA LEU A 262 19.33 12.37 7.90
C LEU A 262 20.58 11.50 7.70
N ARG A 263 21.68 11.77 8.42
CA ARG A 263 22.96 11.05 8.27
C ARG A 263 22.92 9.62 8.82
N SER A 264 22.07 9.32 9.80
CA SER A 264 21.96 7.98 10.39
C SER A 264 21.01 7.04 9.62
N TYR A 265 20.02 7.58 8.89
CA TYR A 265 19.01 6.79 8.20
C TYR A 265 19.47 6.21 6.85
N PHE A 266 20.30 6.91 6.09
CA PHE A 266 20.71 6.46 4.75
C PHE A 266 21.94 5.54 4.72
N HIS A 267 22.68 5.37 5.83
CA HIS A 267 23.88 4.53 5.88
C HIS A 267 23.62 3.06 6.24
N ARG A 268 22.36 2.63 6.43
CA ARG A 268 22.03 1.27 6.91
C ARG A 268 21.09 0.44 6.03
N SER A 269 20.70 0.94 4.86
CA SER A 269 19.86 0.16 3.94
C SER A 269 20.62 -0.18 2.66
N PRO A 270 21.09 -1.42 2.46
CA PRO A 270 21.36 -1.88 1.11
C PRO A 270 20.02 -1.81 0.34
N MET A 271 20.03 -1.14 -0.82
CA MET A 271 18.87 -1.16 -1.72
C MET A 271 18.53 -2.61 -2.03
N PRO A 272 17.28 -3.08 -1.82
CA PRO A 272 16.89 -4.39 -2.31
C PRO A 272 16.93 -4.38 -3.84
N VAL A 273 17.42 -5.49 -4.38
CA VAL A 273 17.38 -5.84 -5.80
C VAL A 273 15.95 -5.62 -6.32
N SER A 274 15.83 -4.96 -7.47
CA SER A 274 14.55 -4.64 -8.11
C SER A 274 13.75 -5.91 -8.36
N THR A 275 12.74 -6.17 -7.53
CA THR A 275 11.67 -7.10 -7.91
C THR A 275 10.63 -6.27 -8.65
N ALA A 276 10.44 -6.56 -9.94
CA ALA A 276 9.40 -5.91 -10.71
C ALA A 276 8.04 -6.48 -10.27
N VAL A 277 7.09 -5.60 -10.03
CA VAL A 277 5.75 -5.97 -9.57
C VAL A 277 4.83 -6.02 -10.79
N ILE A 278 4.08 -7.11 -10.90
CA ILE A 278 3.02 -7.30 -11.89
C ILE A 278 1.65 -7.44 -11.20
#